data_AF-A0A918J801-F1
#
_entry.id   AF-A0A918J801-F1
#
_cell.length_a   1.000
_cell.length_b   1.000
_cell.length_c   1.000
_cell.angle_alpha   90.00
_cell.angle_beta   90.00
_cell.angle_gamma   90.00
#
_symmetry.space_group_name_H-M   'P 1'
#
loop_
_entity.id
_entity.type
_entity.pdbx_description
1 polymer ?
#
loop_
_entity_poly.entity_id
_entity_poly.type
_entity_poly.pdbx_seq_one_letter_code
_entity_poly.pdbx_strand_id
1 'polypeptide(L)'
;MGTWGIGPFDNDTAADFAGDLDEAPMEQREAMIRRVLKRAAEPADYLITPDAERAVAAAALVVAQHPDGEPACSNYGPSEPLPVLPADLRTLAVDALDRVVADRSESAELWDEAADGPKWRRDVTRLRDVLDPPTPATRRSPIRHLTGDPQLQTTEVVPEPVK
;
A
#
# COMPACT_ATOMS: atom_id res chain seq x y z
N MET A 1 3.34 -21.68 -13.67
CA MET A 1 3.05 -21.05 -12.36
C MET A 1 1.97 -21.87 -11.67
N GLY A 2 2.11 -22.17 -10.38
CA GLY A 2 1.13 -22.92 -9.57
C GLY A 2 0.14 -21.97 -8.90
N THR A 3 -0.80 -21.42 -9.69
CA THR A 3 -1.76 -20.40 -9.23
C THR A 3 -3.19 -20.85 -9.47
N TRP A 4 -4.10 -20.56 -8.54
CA TRP A 4 -5.55 -20.75 -8.70
C TRP A 4 -6.31 -19.42 -8.71
N GLY A 5 -5.60 -18.30 -8.58
CA GLY A 5 -6.14 -16.95 -8.62
C GLY A 5 -5.05 -15.90 -8.79
N ILE A 6 -5.43 -14.63 -8.61
CA ILE A 6 -4.54 -13.48 -8.75
C ILE A 6 -4.26 -12.79 -7.41
N GLY A 7 -4.92 -13.25 -6.33
CA GLY A 7 -4.77 -12.67 -5.01
C GLY A 7 -3.35 -12.90 -4.45
N PRO A 8 -2.93 -12.12 -3.43
CA PRO A 8 -1.58 -12.18 -2.88
C PRO A 8 -1.16 -13.57 -2.37
N PHE A 9 -2.13 -14.41 -2.00
CA PHE A 9 -1.92 -15.77 -1.49
C PHE A 9 -2.53 -16.86 -2.40
N ASP A 10 -2.98 -16.51 -3.61
CA ASP A 10 -3.65 -17.47 -4.52
C ASP A 10 -2.65 -18.27 -5.38
N ASN A 11 -1.52 -18.64 -4.78
CA ASN A 11 -0.46 -19.44 -5.36
C ASN A 11 0.24 -20.27 -4.28
N ASP A 12 0.79 -21.42 -4.67
CA ASP A 12 1.40 -22.38 -3.74
C ASP A 12 2.48 -21.72 -2.87
N THR A 13 3.39 -20.95 -3.48
CA THR A 13 4.52 -20.34 -2.79
C THR A 13 4.11 -19.35 -1.70
N ALA A 14 3.11 -18.53 -1.96
CA ALA A 14 2.60 -17.55 -1.00
C ALA A 14 1.79 -18.22 0.11
N ALA A 15 1.00 -19.25 -0.23
CA ALA A 15 0.27 -20.04 0.76
C ALA A 15 1.22 -20.79 1.71
N ASP A 16 2.32 -21.36 1.18
CA ASP A 16 3.37 -21.97 2.00
C ASP A 16 4.01 -20.93 2.94
N PHE A 17 4.27 -19.71 2.44
CA PHE A 17 4.82 -18.64 3.26
C PHE A 17 3.85 -18.19 4.38
N ALA A 18 2.54 -18.20 4.13
CA ALA A 18 1.54 -18.00 5.18
C ALA A 18 1.62 -19.09 6.26
N GLY A 19 1.70 -20.36 5.86
CA GLY A 19 1.90 -21.48 6.77
C GLY A 19 3.17 -21.33 7.62
N ASP A 20 4.29 -20.97 6.98
CA ASP A 20 5.55 -20.71 7.67
C ASP A 20 5.41 -19.60 8.74
N LEU A 21 4.66 -18.53 8.44
CA LEU A 21 4.39 -17.45 9.40
C LEU A 21 3.53 -17.94 10.58
N ASP A 22 2.53 -18.77 10.32
CA ASP A 22 1.65 -19.32 11.34
C ASP A 22 2.40 -20.25 12.30
N GLU A 23 3.34 -21.05 11.79
CA GLU A 23 4.19 -21.93 12.59
C GLU A 23 5.29 -21.17 13.35
N ALA A 24 5.66 -19.96 12.92
CA ALA A 24 6.70 -19.18 13.55
C ALA A 24 6.24 -18.53 14.89
N PRO A 25 7.13 -18.42 15.88
CA PRO A 25 6.89 -17.59 17.06
C PRO A 25 6.61 -16.13 16.68
N MET A 26 5.72 -15.47 17.43
CA MET A 26 5.23 -14.12 17.13
C MET A 26 6.37 -13.11 16.91
N GLU A 27 7.44 -13.20 17.70
CA GLU A 27 8.61 -12.33 17.64
C GLU A 27 9.46 -12.52 16.37
N GLN A 28 9.30 -13.61 15.62
CA GLN A 28 10.08 -13.90 14.41
C GLN A 28 9.36 -13.48 13.12
N ARG A 29 8.04 -13.33 13.16
CA ARG A 29 7.20 -13.09 11.98
C ARG A 29 7.55 -11.79 11.24
N GLU A 30 7.84 -10.71 11.98
CA GLU A 30 8.30 -9.44 11.38
C GLU A 30 9.62 -9.64 10.62
N ALA A 31 10.59 -10.33 11.20
CA ALA A 31 11.88 -10.58 10.58
C ALA A 31 11.73 -11.44 9.31
N MET A 32 10.80 -12.39 9.30
CA MET A 32 10.47 -13.19 8.13
C MET A 32 9.91 -12.34 6.98
N ILE A 33 8.91 -11.50 7.26
CA ILE A 33 8.32 -10.55 6.30
C ILE A 33 9.40 -9.62 5.76
N ARG A 34 10.20 -9.01 6.64
CA ARG A 34 11.30 -8.12 6.27
C ARG A 34 12.30 -8.80 5.33
N ARG A 35 12.70 -10.03 5.63
CA ARG A 35 13.68 -10.77 4.82
C ARG A 35 13.16 -11.04 3.41
N VAL A 36 11.89 -11.42 3.27
CA VAL A 36 11.25 -11.63 1.97
C VAL A 36 11.24 -10.34 1.15
N LEU A 37 10.78 -9.24 1.75
CA LEU A 37 10.73 -7.94 1.08
C LEU A 37 12.13 -7.45 0.68
N LYS A 38 13.13 -7.58 1.56
CA LYS A 38 14.53 -7.23 1.25
C LYS A 38 15.07 -8.02 0.07
N ARG A 39 14.87 -9.34 0.09
CA ARG A 39 15.36 -10.22 -0.98
C ARG A 39 14.78 -9.84 -2.34
N ALA A 40 13.50 -9.46 -2.38
CA ALA A 40 12.86 -9.04 -3.62
C ALA A 40 13.26 -7.62 -4.05
N ALA A 41 13.48 -6.70 -3.10
CA ALA A 41 13.90 -5.32 -3.39
C ALA A 41 15.39 -5.19 -3.75
N GLU A 42 16.23 -6.16 -3.37
CA GLU A 42 17.65 -6.14 -3.68
C GLU A 42 17.91 -6.06 -5.20
N PRO A 43 18.89 -5.25 -5.64
CA PRO A 43 19.24 -5.12 -7.05
C PRO A 43 19.90 -6.42 -7.53
N ALA A 44 19.07 -7.37 -7.94
CA ALA A 44 19.47 -8.59 -8.64
C ALA A 44 19.13 -8.47 -10.13
N ASP A 45 19.96 -9.10 -10.98
CA ASP A 45 19.79 -9.10 -12.44
C ASP A 45 18.43 -9.66 -12.88
N TYR A 46 17.84 -10.55 -12.07
CA TYR A 46 16.58 -11.21 -12.34
C TYR A 46 15.88 -11.64 -11.04
N LEU A 47 14.56 -11.39 -10.95
CA LEU A 47 13.74 -11.80 -9.81
C LEU A 47 12.92 -13.03 -10.19
N ILE A 48 13.20 -14.15 -9.53
CA ILE A 48 12.50 -15.42 -9.76
C ILE A 48 11.09 -15.39 -9.16
N THR A 49 10.19 -16.18 -9.74
CA THR A 49 8.77 -16.23 -9.35
C THR A 49 8.56 -16.55 -7.87
N PRO A 50 9.25 -17.52 -7.24
CA PRO A 50 9.04 -17.82 -5.84
C PRO A 50 9.39 -16.67 -4.88
N ASP A 51 10.29 -15.77 -5.27
CA ASP A 51 10.63 -14.60 -4.46
C ASP A 51 9.63 -13.46 -4.70
N ALA A 52 9.20 -13.28 -5.95
CA ALA A 52 8.16 -12.32 -6.31
C ALA A 52 6.80 -12.64 -5.66
N GLU A 53 6.37 -13.90 -5.68
CA GLU A 53 5.12 -14.36 -5.06
C GLU A 53 5.11 -14.10 -3.55
N ARG A 54 6.19 -14.47 -2.84
CA ARG A 54 6.33 -14.16 -1.40
C ARG A 54 6.37 -12.66 -1.15
N ALA A 55 6.99 -11.87 -2.03
CA ALA A 55 7.05 -10.42 -1.88
C ALA A 55 5.66 -9.76 -1.99
N VAL A 56 4.83 -10.17 -2.94
CA VAL A 56 3.44 -9.68 -3.06
C VAL A 56 2.64 -10.06 -1.82
N ALA A 57 2.77 -11.29 -1.33
CA ALA A 57 2.14 -11.75 -0.09
C ALA A 57 2.57 -10.92 1.12
N ALA A 58 3.88 -10.73 1.32
CA ALA A 58 4.44 -9.94 2.39
C ALA A 58 4.00 -8.46 2.33
N ALA A 59 3.97 -7.86 1.14
CA ALA A 59 3.52 -6.50 0.94
C ALA A 59 2.02 -6.34 1.27
N ALA A 60 1.19 -7.33 0.93
CA ALA A 60 -0.22 -7.33 1.29
C ALA A 60 -0.45 -7.35 2.82
N LEU A 61 0.43 -8.03 3.58
CA LEU A 61 0.39 -8.01 5.05
C LEU A 61 0.78 -6.63 5.62
N VAL A 62 1.72 -5.94 4.98
CA VAL A 62 2.07 -4.55 5.35
C VAL A 62 0.89 -3.61 5.04
N VAL A 63 0.25 -3.77 3.88
CA VAL A 63 -0.98 -3.04 3.52
C VAL A 63 -2.08 -3.29 4.54
N ALA A 64 -2.29 -4.52 4.99
CA ALA A 64 -3.33 -4.84 5.97
C ALA A 64 -3.18 -4.14 7.34
N GLN A 65 -1.98 -3.66 7.68
CA GLN A 65 -1.73 -2.83 8.88
C GLN A 65 -1.63 -1.33 8.56
N HIS A 66 -1.82 -0.93 7.31
CA HIS A 66 -1.91 0.47 6.90
C HIS A 66 -3.29 1.05 7.27
N PRO A 67 -3.38 2.30 7.77
CA PRO A 67 -4.68 2.93 8.08
C PRO A 67 -5.68 2.96 6.92
N ASP A 68 -5.17 3.15 5.69
CA ASP A 68 -5.95 3.16 4.45
C ASP A 68 -5.93 1.80 3.73
N GLY A 69 -5.43 0.76 4.39
CA GLY A 69 -5.27 -0.57 3.82
C GLY A 69 -6.47 -1.47 4.07
N GLU A 70 -6.74 -2.32 3.08
CA GLU A 70 -7.70 -3.40 3.24
C GLU A 70 -7.04 -4.60 3.92
N PRO A 71 -7.78 -5.38 4.73
CA PRO A 71 -7.28 -6.63 5.29
C PRO A 71 -6.74 -7.54 4.18
N ALA A 72 -5.70 -8.32 4.48
CA ALA A 72 -5.22 -9.38 3.62
C ALA A 72 -6.25 -10.53 3.59
N CYS A 73 -7.36 -10.34 2.90
CA CYS A 73 -8.41 -11.35 2.77
C CYS A 73 -7.98 -12.41 1.76
N SER A 74 -7.37 -13.49 2.24
CA SER A 74 -7.31 -14.75 1.50
C SER A 74 -7.50 -15.92 2.45
N ASN A 75 -8.27 -16.92 2.00
CA ASN A 75 -8.38 -18.21 2.68
C ASN A 75 -7.02 -18.93 2.84
N TYR A 76 -6.00 -18.46 2.11
CA TYR A 76 -4.65 -19.01 2.05
C TYR A 76 -3.60 -18.07 2.67
N GLY A 77 -4.04 -16.97 3.30
CA GLY A 77 -3.18 -16.09 4.10
C GLY A 77 -2.91 -16.63 5.51
N PRO A 78 -2.02 -16.00 6.29
CA PRO A 78 -1.73 -16.42 7.66
C PRO A 78 -3.00 -16.30 8.51
N SER A 79 -3.28 -17.33 9.30
CA SER A 79 -4.42 -17.40 10.20
C SER A 79 -4.09 -16.92 11.62
N GLU A 80 -2.82 -16.92 11.98
CA GLU A 80 -2.34 -16.48 13.29
C GLU A 80 -1.95 -14.98 13.27
N PRO A 81 -2.06 -14.28 14.41
CA PRO A 81 -1.83 -12.83 14.46
C PRO A 81 -0.39 -12.43 14.14
N LEU A 82 -0.23 -11.35 13.38
CA LEU A 82 1.08 -10.73 13.15
C LEU A 82 1.43 -9.74 14.26
N PRO A 83 2.73 -9.55 14.56
CA PRO A 83 3.15 -8.42 15.37
C PRO A 83 2.84 -7.10 14.65
N VAL A 84 2.88 -5.99 15.40
CA VAL A 84 2.84 -4.65 14.79
C VAL A 84 4.06 -4.49 13.89
N LEU A 85 3.81 -4.26 12.60
CA LEU A 85 4.86 -4.10 11.60
C LEU A 85 5.42 -2.67 11.66
N PRO A 86 6.76 -2.50 11.71
CA PRO A 86 7.35 -1.18 11.76
C PRO A 86 7.15 -0.44 10.44
N ALA A 87 7.01 0.89 10.53
CA ALA A 87 6.63 1.73 9.39
C ALA A 87 7.66 1.71 8.24
N ASP A 88 8.92 1.37 8.52
CA ASP A 88 9.97 1.26 7.50
C ASP A 88 9.76 0.09 6.53
N LEU A 89 8.93 -0.90 6.89
CA LEU A 89 8.55 -1.97 5.96
C LEU A 89 7.68 -1.47 4.81
N ARG A 90 7.05 -0.28 4.92
CA ARG A 90 6.27 0.31 3.81
C ARG A 90 7.15 0.62 2.61
N THR A 91 8.25 1.34 2.84
CA THR A 91 9.21 1.68 1.79
C THR A 91 9.80 0.42 1.16
N LEU A 92 10.16 -0.56 2.00
CA LEU A 92 10.69 -1.82 1.51
C LEU A 92 9.67 -2.64 0.69
N ALA A 93 8.40 -2.60 1.08
CA ALA A 93 7.33 -3.25 0.33
C ALA A 93 7.07 -2.55 -1.01
N VAL A 94 7.15 -1.21 -1.08
CA VAL A 94 7.07 -0.46 -2.34
C VAL A 94 8.19 -0.85 -3.27
N ASP A 95 9.45 -0.85 -2.78
CA ASP A 95 10.61 -1.25 -3.58
C ASP A 95 10.48 -2.69 -4.11
N ALA A 96 9.99 -3.61 -3.28
CA ALA A 96 9.75 -4.99 -3.68
C ALA A 96 8.64 -5.10 -4.74
N LEU A 97 7.51 -4.40 -4.58
CA LEU A 97 6.41 -4.43 -5.54
C LEU A 97 6.81 -3.80 -6.89
N ASP A 98 7.55 -2.69 -6.87
CA ASP A 98 8.10 -2.07 -8.07
C ASP A 98 9.03 -3.05 -8.81
N ARG A 99 9.82 -3.84 -8.07
CA ARG A 99 10.70 -4.86 -8.64
C ARG A 99 9.95 -6.09 -9.18
N VAL A 100 8.81 -6.46 -8.59
CA VAL A 100 7.94 -7.57 -9.02
C VAL A 100 7.30 -7.30 -10.37
N VAL A 101 6.90 -6.06 -10.66
CA VAL A 101 6.22 -5.71 -11.92
C VAL A 101 7.17 -5.24 -13.02
N ALA A 102 8.46 -5.10 -12.73
CA ALA A 102 9.49 -4.69 -13.68
C ALA A 102 9.84 -5.78 -14.70
N ASP A 103 10.38 -5.37 -15.85
CA ASP A 103 10.75 -6.25 -16.98
C ASP A 103 11.70 -7.41 -16.62
N ARG A 104 12.46 -7.31 -15.53
CA ARG A 104 13.43 -8.33 -15.09
C ARG A 104 12.87 -9.23 -14.01
N SER A 105 11.58 -9.57 -14.09
CA SER A 105 10.89 -10.45 -13.15
C SER A 105 10.20 -11.59 -13.87
N GLU A 106 10.50 -12.82 -13.45
CA GLU A 106 9.85 -14.03 -13.97
C GLU A 106 8.34 -13.98 -13.77
N SER A 107 7.85 -13.45 -12.64
CA SER A 107 6.41 -13.27 -12.43
C SER A 107 5.80 -12.28 -13.41
N ALA A 108 6.47 -11.16 -13.70
CA ALA A 108 5.99 -10.20 -14.69
C ALA A 108 5.89 -10.85 -16.09
N GLU A 109 6.93 -11.58 -16.50
CA GLU A 109 6.96 -12.29 -17.78
C GLU A 109 5.82 -13.32 -17.88
N LEU A 110 5.65 -14.16 -16.86
CA LEU A 110 4.60 -15.17 -16.84
C LEU A 110 3.18 -14.58 -16.82
N TRP A 111 2.97 -13.47 -16.11
CA TRP A 111 1.67 -12.80 -16.08
C TRP A 111 1.37 -12.05 -17.37
N ASP A 112 2.37 -11.54 -18.09
CA ASP A 112 2.17 -10.91 -19.40
C ASP A 112 1.65 -11.90 -20.46
N GLU A 113 1.96 -13.18 -20.31
CA GLU A 113 1.44 -14.26 -21.16
C GLU A 113 0.05 -14.75 -20.73
N ALA A 114 -0.39 -14.40 -19.51
CA ALA A 114 -1.65 -14.85 -18.94
C ALA A 114 -2.82 -13.90 -19.27
N ALA A 115 -4.01 -14.46 -19.51
CA ALA A 115 -5.21 -13.67 -19.80
C ALA A 115 -5.57 -12.69 -18.68
N ASP A 116 -5.34 -13.06 -17.42
CA ASP A 116 -5.57 -12.22 -16.25
C ASP A 116 -4.39 -11.30 -15.90
N GLY A 117 -3.30 -11.29 -16.68
CA GLY A 117 -2.12 -10.46 -16.47
C GLY A 117 -2.41 -8.97 -16.19
N PRO A 118 -3.23 -8.30 -17.02
CA PRO A 118 -3.60 -6.90 -16.77
C PRO A 118 -4.31 -6.69 -15.44
N LYS A 119 -5.09 -7.69 -14.99
CA LYS A 119 -5.80 -7.65 -13.71
C LYS A 119 -4.82 -7.81 -12.54
N TRP A 120 -3.91 -8.79 -12.64
CA TRP A 120 -2.85 -9.01 -11.66
C TRP A 120 -1.96 -7.76 -11.48
N ARG A 121 -1.49 -7.16 -12.59
CA ARG A 121 -0.67 -5.94 -12.54
C ARG A 121 -1.36 -4.78 -11.84
N ARG A 122 -2.66 -4.58 -12.12
CA ARG A 122 -3.47 -3.56 -11.45
C ARG A 122 -3.59 -3.82 -9.95
N ASP A 123 -3.77 -5.07 -9.55
CA ASP A 123 -3.92 -5.42 -8.14
C ASP A 123 -2.60 -5.24 -7.38
N VAL A 124 -1.45 -5.58 -7.98
CA VAL A 124 -0.12 -5.27 -7.42
C VAL A 124 0.11 -3.76 -7.30
N THR A 125 -0.25 -2.99 -8.34
CA THR A 125 -0.14 -1.52 -8.32
C THR A 125 -1.00 -0.92 -7.21
N ARG A 126 -2.21 -1.44 -6.99
CA ARG A 126 -3.09 -0.99 -5.91
C ARG A 126 -2.46 -1.21 -4.53
N LEU A 127 -1.78 -2.33 -4.31
CA LEU A 127 -1.04 -2.55 -3.05
C LEU A 127 0.06 -1.51 -2.88
N ARG A 128 0.84 -1.23 -3.94
CA ARG A 128 1.91 -0.24 -3.95
C ARG A 128 1.39 1.16 -3.61
N ASP A 129 0.30 1.59 -4.23
CA ASP A 129 -0.26 2.94 -4.05
C ASP A 129 -0.83 3.20 -2.65
N VAL A 130 -1.27 2.17 -1.94
CA VAL A 130 -1.68 2.30 -0.52
C VAL A 130 -0.47 2.58 0.37
N LEU A 131 0.70 2.01 0.05
CA LEU A 131 1.91 2.11 0.85
C LEU A 131 2.70 3.39 0.58
N ASP A 132 2.68 3.87 -0.66
CA ASP A 132 3.29 5.12 -1.12
C ASP A 132 2.23 5.94 -1.86
N PRO A 133 1.31 6.59 -1.14
CA PRO A 133 0.36 7.45 -1.81
C PRO A 133 1.15 8.58 -2.50
N PRO A 134 0.90 8.86 -3.80
CA PRO A 134 1.40 10.10 -4.38
C PRO A 134 0.89 11.21 -3.49
N THR A 135 1.82 11.99 -2.92
CA THR A 135 1.47 13.07 -1.98
C THR A 135 0.32 13.86 -2.61
N PRO A 136 -0.92 13.84 -2.06
CA PRO A 136 -1.90 14.79 -2.54
C PRO A 136 -1.30 16.14 -2.23
N ALA A 137 -1.03 16.94 -3.27
CA ALA A 137 -0.57 18.31 -3.12
C ALA A 137 -1.48 18.94 -2.07
N THR A 138 -0.96 19.09 -0.85
CA THR A 138 -1.76 19.54 0.27
C THR A 138 -2.12 20.97 -0.08
N ARG A 139 -3.34 21.17 -0.59
CA ARG A 139 -3.95 22.48 -0.65
C ARG A 139 -4.23 22.83 0.80
N ARG A 140 -3.20 23.34 1.48
CA ARG A 140 -3.32 23.96 2.79
C ARG A 140 -4.32 25.09 2.63
N SER A 141 -5.53 24.88 3.11
CA SER A 141 -6.51 25.94 3.31
C SER A 141 -5.92 26.98 4.26
N PRO A 142 -6.01 28.28 4.00
CA PRO A 142 -6.01 29.22 5.10
C PRO A 142 -7.41 29.21 5.72
N ILE A 143 -7.42 28.82 6.99
CA ILE A 143 -8.46 29.10 7.98
C ILE A 143 -8.84 30.59 7.88
N ARG A 144 -10.10 30.91 7.61
CA ARG A 144 -10.69 32.19 8.02
C ARG A 144 -11.53 31.96 9.26
N HIS A 145 -10.89 32.13 10.42
CA HIS A 145 -11.56 32.39 11.68
C HIS A 145 -11.43 33.88 11.95
N LEU A 146 -12.49 34.66 11.68
CA LEU A 146 -12.72 35.96 12.29
C LEU A 146 -14.23 36.10 12.52
N THR A 147 -14.61 35.67 13.72
CA THR A 147 -15.46 36.33 14.73
C THR A 147 -16.58 37.27 14.25
N GLY A 148 -17.80 37.04 14.78
CA GLY A 148 -18.90 38.01 14.79
C GLY A 148 -18.54 39.34 15.48
N ASP A 149 -19.40 40.34 15.57
CA ASP A 149 -20.87 40.37 15.65
C ASP A 149 -21.33 41.86 15.41
N PRO A 150 -22.47 42.42 15.89
CA PRO A 150 -23.57 42.92 15.06
C PRO A 150 -23.87 44.46 15.16
N GLN A 151 -24.99 44.86 14.55
CA GLN A 151 -25.88 46.01 14.85
C GLN A 151 -25.77 47.36 14.10
N LEU A 152 -26.96 47.93 14.00
CA LEU A 152 -27.44 49.10 13.26
C LEU A 152 -27.07 50.45 13.90
N GLN A 153 -27.29 51.52 13.11
CA GLN A 153 -27.55 52.94 13.46
C GLN A 153 -26.37 53.89 13.76
N THR A 154 -26.32 55.00 13.01
CA THR A 154 -26.25 56.43 13.46
C THR A 154 -26.07 57.30 12.20
N THR A 155 -27.10 57.99 11.70
CA THR A 155 -27.45 59.43 11.90
C THR A 155 -26.51 60.42 11.18
N GLU A 156 -27.09 61.06 10.14
CA GLU A 156 -27.06 62.50 9.79
C GLU A 156 -25.73 63.25 9.56
N VAL A 157 -25.58 63.85 8.35
CA VAL A 157 -25.13 65.25 8.18
C VAL A 157 -25.73 65.84 6.87
N VAL A 158 -26.57 66.86 7.01
CA VAL A 158 -26.94 67.94 6.04
C VAL A 158 -26.12 69.19 6.49
N PRO A 159 -25.91 70.33 5.76
CA PRO A 159 -26.46 70.88 4.50
C PRO A 159 -25.42 71.45 3.50
N GLU A 160 -25.88 72.00 2.36
CA GLU A 160 -25.46 73.36 1.94
C GLU A 160 -26.53 74.06 1.06
N PRO A 161 -26.62 75.41 1.10
CA PRO A 161 -27.73 76.19 0.52
C PRO A 161 -27.32 76.98 -0.73
N VAL A 162 -28.24 77.23 -1.67
CA VAL A 162 -28.12 78.38 -2.59
C VAL A 162 -29.51 78.94 -2.93
N LYS A 163 -29.57 80.28 -2.87
CA LYS A 163 -30.69 81.24 -2.99
C LYS A 163 -31.78 80.95 -4.02
#